data_AF-A0A3G8WH12-F1
#
_entry.id   AF-A0A3G8WH12-F1
#
_cell.length_a   1.000
_cell.length_b   1.000
_cell.length_c   1.000
_cell.angle_alpha   90.00
_cell.angle_beta   90.00
_cell.angle_gamma   90.00
#
_symmetry.space_group_name_H-M   'P 1'
#
loop_
_entity.id
_entity.type
_entity.pdbx_description
1 polymer ?
#
loop_
_entity_poly.entity_id
_entity_poly.type
_entity_poly.pdbx_seq_one_letter_code
_entity_poly.pdbx_strand_id
1 'polypeptide(L)'
;MKEKFKQIWGKADDIILRYPMVLTMALVAAISSVVAIELDTQQNQFMVTKLVMTACLGISLMFAVKMLSQRIGKEFLMQILALGILAVFFYVLPNSQRDFTEAYAFVLIPSYILSHLLVSFIPFFGEKRELNFWQYNKNLFINIFLTAVFTGVLVGGVMLAILAVDNLFDLNFNEDLYPKTFLFLAILGSCFIFLLFNDKGLSQLESDSSYPQILKFFTQFVLIPLLLIYVVILYFYFGKILINWELPRGWVSYLILAYSVVGILALLLVHPLKEDSTKSWVKIFSKVFYYSLVPLLVLLFTAIFTRILEYGYTEARYYVLLLAVWLTAVVLYFIFIKKPTIKFVPVSLFAFGLFALIFPYFNAFSVAKRSQKKELEKVLVTNNVLANGKIDFNKKIKNTVADEVANKMDYLYKRFEEDYIYSLLGNEQVHRLKKTEKTGYRDIHYSILGFFKYKTAEPSAVKHVEIYTLNSLVKIDGYRYMARVQDYEQKGINIGRDKITLRNNLRNSKPQLLVKLNEDQSVDLLPFIQRKLSEYQPQIERILVDDISTEFTLGKYRVKILFGSLTKEKLKNDQYFFSDAILLIK
;
A
#
# COMPACT_ATOMS: atom_id res chain seq x y z
N MET A 1 -6.38 0.21 -47.89
CA MET A 1 -6.98 -0.34 -46.65
C MET A 1 -6.73 -1.84 -46.48
N LYS A 2 -7.09 -2.70 -47.44
CA LYS A 2 -6.90 -4.17 -47.35
C LYS A 2 -5.47 -4.63 -47.01
N GLU A 3 -4.44 -4.02 -47.61
CA GLU A 3 -3.04 -4.37 -47.31
C GLU A 3 -2.60 -3.99 -45.89
N LYS A 4 -3.03 -2.83 -45.38
CA LYS A 4 -2.77 -2.41 -43.99
C LYS A 4 -3.48 -3.32 -42.99
N PHE A 5 -4.72 -3.74 -43.28
CA PHE A 5 -5.42 -4.73 -42.46
C PHE A 5 -4.69 -6.08 -42.48
N LYS A 6 -4.25 -6.56 -43.65
CA LYS A 6 -3.48 -7.81 -43.78
C LYS A 6 -2.15 -7.74 -43.00
N GLN A 7 -1.49 -6.59 -42.99
CA GLN A 7 -0.28 -6.37 -42.18
C GLN A 7 -0.55 -6.36 -40.67
N ILE A 8 -1.65 -5.76 -40.21
CA ILE A 8 -2.01 -5.73 -38.78
C ILE A 8 -2.40 -7.13 -38.29
N TRP A 9 -3.19 -7.86 -39.07
CA TRP A 9 -3.56 -9.24 -38.75
C TRP A 9 -2.34 -10.17 -38.74
N GLY A 10 -1.45 -10.06 -39.73
CA GLY A 10 -0.19 -10.82 -39.73
C GLY A 10 0.68 -10.55 -38.50
N LYS A 11 0.70 -9.30 -38.00
CA LYS A 11 1.41 -8.97 -36.75
C LYS A 11 0.77 -9.60 -35.51
N ALA A 12 -0.56 -9.67 -35.46
CA ALA A 12 -1.26 -10.31 -34.35
C ALA A 12 -0.98 -11.82 -34.31
N ASP A 13 -1.01 -12.49 -35.46
CA ASP A 13 -0.69 -13.92 -35.59
C ASP A 13 0.76 -14.21 -35.17
N ASP A 14 1.70 -13.37 -35.63
CA ASP A 14 3.11 -13.47 -35.25
C ASP A 14 3.31 -13.36 -33.72
N ILE A 15 2.55 -12.51 -33.04
CA ILE A 15 2.64 -12.32 -31.59
C ILE A 15 2.11 -13.53 -30.84
N ILE A 16 0.99 -14.10 -31.28
CA ILE A 16 0.39 -15.29 -30.66
C ILE A 16 1.38 -16.46 -30.75
N LEU A 17 2.00 -16.64 -31.91
CA LEU A 17 2.98 -17.70 -32.13
C LEU A 17 4.31 -17.44 -31.40
N ARG A 18 4.73 -16.17 -31.28
CA ARG A 18 6.00 -15.80 -30.64
C ARG A 18 5.91 -15.80 -29.12
N TYR A 19 4.78 -15.40 -28.53
CA TYR A 19 4.63 -15.18 -27.09
C TYR A 19 3.47 -16.00 -26.45
N PRO A 20 3.31 -17.31 -26.77
CA PRO A 20 2.14 -18.07 -26.33
C PRO A 20 2.02 -18.07 -24.80
N MET A 21 3.11 -18.35 -24.08
CA MET A 21 3.08 -18.41 -22.61
C MET A 21 2.83 -17.05 -21.94
N VAL A 22 3.28 -15.94 -22.54
CA VAL A 22 3.02 -14.60 -21.98
C VAL A 22 1.54 -14.26 -22.10
N LEU A 23 0.94 -14.57 -23.25
CA LEU A 23 -0.50 -14.39 -23.49
C LEU A 23 -1.35 -15.33 -22.63
N THR A 24 -0.93 -16.59 -22.45
CA THR A 24 -1.61 -17.52 -21.54
C THR A 24 -1.64 -16.98 -20.11
N MET A 25 -0.52 -16.47 -19.59
CA MET A 25 -0.49 -15.86 -18.25
C MET A 25 -1.40 -14.63 -18.17
N ALA A 26 -1.39 -13.76 -19.18
CA ALA A 26 -2.27 -12.60 -19.21
C ALA A 26 -3.76 -12.97 -19.30
N LEU A 27 -4.10 -14.00 -20.09
CA LEU A 27 -5.47 -14.48 -20.23
C LEU A 27 -5.96 -15.13 -18.93
N VAL A 28 -5.14 -15.98 -18.29
CA VAL A 28 -5.46 -16.59 -17.00
C VAL A 28 -5.67 -15.50 -15.95
N ALA A 29 -4.79 -14.50 -15.88
CA ALA A 29 -4.94 -13.37 -14.97
C ALA A 29 -6.24 -12.59 -15.22
N ALA A 30 -6.51 -12.21 -16.47
CA ALA A 30 -7.69 -11.43 -16.85
C ALA A 30 -9.01 -12.17 -16.57
N ILE A 31 -9.12 -13.44 -16.98
CA ILE A 31 -10.31 -14.26 -16.73
C ILE A 31 -10.48 -14.48 -15.22
N SER A 32 -9.40 -14.82 -14.52
CA SER A 32 -9.46 -15.04 -13.07
C SER A 32 -9.87 -13.76 -12.33
N SER A 33 -9.42 -12.58 -12.77
CA SER A 33 -9.86 -11.31 -12.20
C SER A 33 -11.35 -11.05 -12.39
N VAL A 34 -11.90 -11.39 -13.56
CA VAL A 34 -13.34 -11.28 -13.83
C VAL A 34 -14.13 -12.27 -12.96
N VAL A 35 -13.69 -13.54 -12.91
CA VAL A 35 -14.32 -14.59 -12.10
C VAL A 35 -14.26 -14.24 -10.60
N ALA A 36 -13.18 -13.62 -10.13
CA ALA A 36 -13.05 -13.21 -8.73
C ALA A 36 -14.08 -12.14 -8.31
N ILE A 37 -14.63 -11.38 -9.25
CA ILE A 37 -15.73 -10.42 -9.00
C ILE A 37 -17.07 -11.16 -8.90
N GLU A 38 -17.25 -12.25 -9.65
CA GLU A 38 -18.51 -13.01 -9.69
C GLU A 38 -18.70 -13.99 -8.53
N LEU A 39 -17.63 -14.32 -7.82
CA LEU A 39 -17.66 -15.29 -6.74
C LEU A 39 -18.11 -14.65 -5.43
N ASP A 40 -19.33 -14.99 -5.00
CA ASP A 40 -19.90 -14.55 -3.71
C ASP A 40 -19.30 -15.25 -2.48
N THR A 41 -18.58 -16.38 -2.66
CA THR A 41 -18.04 -17.18 -1.54
C THR A 41 -16.55 -16.90 -1.31
N GLN A 42 -16.20 -16.48 -0.08
CA GLN A 42 -14.84 -16.04 0.30
C GLN A 42 -13.73 -17.05 -0.02
N GLN A 43 -13.98 -18.36 0.13
CA GLN A 43 -12.95 -19.38 -0.09
C GLN A 43 -12.62 -19.57 -1.58
N ASN A 44 -13.65 -19.66 -2.44
CA ASN A 44 -13.46 -19.78 -3.88
C ASN A 44 -12.87 -18.50 -4.45
N GLN A 45 -13.31 -17.35 -3.96
CA GLN A 45 -12.79 -16.04 -4.36
C GLN A 45 -11.29 -15.90 -4.07
N PHE A 46 -10.81 -16.37 -2.91
CA PHE A 46 -9.40 -16.25 -2.56
C PHE A 46 -8.50 -17.17 -3.40
N MET A 47 -8.94 -18.40 -3.70
CA MET A 47 -8.21 -19.30 -4.60
C MET A 47 -7.99 -18.67 -5.98
N VAL A 48 -9.03 -18.05 -6.54
CA VAL A 48 -8.95 -17.33 -7.81
C VAL A 48 -8.05 -16.09 -7.69
N THR A 49 -8.09 -15.39 -6.56
CA THR A 49 -7.18 -14.26 -6.28
C THR A 49 -5.70 -14.68 -6.27
N LYS A 50 -5.37 -15.84 -5.70
CA LYS A 50 -4.00 -16.40 -5.78
C LYS A 50 -3.58 -16.67 -7.22
N LEU A 51 -4.51 -17.16 -8.03
CA LEU A 51 -4.27 -17.43 -9.44
C LEU A 51 -4.00 -16.13 -10.21
N VAL A 52 -4.76 -15.06 -9.94
CA VAL A 52 -4.49 -13.71 -10.47
C VAL A 52 -3.09 -13.25 -10.09
N MET A 53 -2.73 -13.31 -8.80
CA MET A 53 -1.41 -12.88 -8.32
C MET A 53 -0.26 -13.68 -8.96
N THR A 54 -0.46 -14.98 -9.15
CA THR A 54 0.57 -15.85 -9.75
C THR A 54 0.69 -15.59 -11.25
N ALA A 55 -0.43 -15.49 -11.95
CA ALA A 55 -0.46 -15.27 -13.39
C ALA A 55 0.08 -13.87 -13.76
N CYS A 56 -0.24 -12.82 -12.99
CA CYS A 56 0.33 -11.49 -13.18
C CYS A 56 1.86 -11.47 -13.02
N LEU A 57 2.42 -12.18 -12.03
CA LEU A 57 3.86 -12.36 -11.91
C LEU A 57 4.42 -13.10 -13.14
N GLY A 58 3.69 -14.14 -13.57
CA GLY A 58 3.99 -14.96 -14.74
C GLY A 58 4.12 -14.19 -16.06
N ILE A 59 3.39 -13.09 -16.26
CA ILE A 59 3.51 -12.25 -17.47
C ILE A 59 4.96 -11.78 -17.65
N SER A 60 5.50 -11.11 -16.62
CA SER A 60 6.88 -10.58 -16.66
C SER A 60 7.93 -11.69 -16.65
N LEU A 61 7.73 -12.77 -15.90
CA LEU A 61 8.65 -13.89 -15.84
C LEU A 61 8.75 -14.64 -17.18
N MET A 62 7.61 -14.92 -17.82
CA MET A 62 7.58 -15.59 -19.13
C MET A 62 8.17 -14.70 -20.22
N PHE A 63 7.97 -13.38 -20.15
CA PHE A 63 8.63 -12.44 -21.04
C PHE A 63 10.15 -12.44 -20.84
N ALA A 64 10.63 -12.43 -19.60
CA ALA A 64 12.06 -12.54 -19.28
C ALA A 64 12.67 -13.84 -19.84
N VAL A 65 12.00 -14.97 -19.64
CA VAL A 65 12.38 -16.27 -20.21
C VAL A 65 12.42 -16.22 -21.73
N LYS A 66 11.44 -15.60 -22.38
CA LYS A 66 11.41 -15.49 -23.84
C LYS A 66 12.58 -14.67 -24.37
N MET A 67 12.94 -13.58 -23.70
CA MET A 67 14.09 -12.76 -24.10
C MET A 67 15.40 -13.52 -23.92
N LEU A 68 15.55 -14.26 -22.82
CA LEU A 68 16.70 -15.14 -22.61
C LEU A 68 16.76 -16.26 -23.66
N SER A 69 15.65 -16.91 -23.97
CA SER A 69 15.62 -18.02 -24.92
C SER A 69 15.95 -17.60 -26.35
N GLN A 70 15.64 -16.35 -26.73
CA GLN A 70 16.08 -15.79 -28.02
C GLN A 70 17.60 -15.56 -28.08
N ARG A 71 18.28 -15.50 -26.93
CA ARG A 71 19.73 -15.37 -26.84
C ARG A 71 20.43 -16.73 -26.81
N ILE A 72 19.98 -17.63 -25.94
CA ILE A 72 20.69 -18.88 -25.62
C ILE A 72 19.95 -20.16 -26.03
N GLY A 73 18.77 -20.02 -26.66
CA GLY A 73 17.92 -21.14 -27.04
C GLY A 73 17.18 -21.78 -25.85
N LYS A 74 16.81 -23.06 -26.00
CA LYS A 74 16.19 -23.90 -24.95
C LYS A 74 14.90 -23.35 -24.34
N GLU A 75 14.08 -22.69 -25.16
CA GLU A 75 12.83 -22.05 -24.72
C GLU A 75 11.93 -22.99 -23.90
N PHE A 76 11.71 -24.20 -24.38
CA PHE A 76 10.86 -25.18 -23.71
C PHE A 76 11.31 -25.50 -22.27
N LEU A 77 12.62 -25.77 -22.07
CA LEU A 77 13.18 -26.09 -20.76
C LEU A 77 13.03 -24.90 -19.78
N MET A 78 13.26 -23.68 -20.27
CA MET A 78 13.17 -22.48 -19.44
C MET A 78 11.73 -22.13 -19.08
N GLN A 79 10.78 -22.37 -19.98
CA GLN A 79 9.35 -22.20 -19.70
C GLN A 79 8.89 -23.19 -18.63
N ILE A 80 9.33 -24.46 -18.69
CA ILE A 80 9.04 -25.45 -17.63
C ILE A 80 9.60 -24.99 -16.29
N LEU A 81 10.86 -24.51 -16.27
CA LEU A 81 11.47 -24.00 -15.04
C LEU A 81 10.69 -22.80 -14.47
N ALA A 82 10.29 -21.85 -15.33
CA ALA A 82 9.48 -20.71 -14.91
C ALA A 82 8.10 -21.13 -14.40
N LEU A 83 7.43 -22.12 -15.03
CA LEU A 83 6.19 -22.69 -14.52
C LEU A 83 6.39 -23.35 -13.15
N GLY A 84 7.51 -24.04 -12.94
CA GLY A 84 7.88 -24.57 -11.63
C GLY A 84 8.03 -23.48 -10.56
N ILE A 85 8.69 -22.37 -10.90
CA ILE A 85 8.81 -21.19 -10.02
C ILE A 85 7.43 -20.61 -9.69
N LEU A 86 6.55 -20.47 -10.69
CA LEU A 86 5.18 -19.98 -10.48
C LEU A 86 4.34 -20.93 -9.62
N ALA A 87 4.51 -22.25 -9.79
CA ALA A 87 3.85 -23.24 -8.95
C ALA A 87 4.31 -23.12 -7.50
N VAL A 88 5.62 -23.02 -7.25
CA VAL A 88 6.16 -22.76 -5.89
C VAL A 88 5.59 -21.46 -5.33
N PHE A 89 5.58 -20.38 -6.11
CA PHE A 89 5.00 -19.10 -5.69
C PHE A 89 3.51 -19.22 -5.31
N PHE A 90 2.72 -19.95 -6.09
CA PHE A 90 1.31 -20.21 -5.80
C PHE A 90 1.10 -20.94 -4.46
N TYR A 91 1.96 -21.91 -4.15
CA TYR A 91 1.90 -22.67 -2.89
C TYR A 91 2.48 -21.92 -1.68
N VAL A 92 3.38 -20.95 -1.90
CA VAL A 92 3.86 -20.05 -0.84
C VAL A 92 2.74 -19.14 -0.34
N LEU A 93 1.82 -18.72 -1.21
CA LEU A 93 0.65 -17.94 -0.81
C LEU A 93 -0.30 -18.77 0.07
N PRO A 94 -0.98 -18.16 1.07
CA PRO A 94 -1.79 -18.91 2.02
C PRO A 94 -2.99 -19.56 1.34
N ASN A 95 -3.70 -20.46 2.01
CA ASN A 95 -4.90 -21.11 1.45
C ASN A 95 -6.19 -20.35 1.74
N SER A 96 -6.18 -19.39 2.67
CA SER A 96 -7.35 -18.63 3.08
C SER A 96 -7.07 -17.13 3.10
N GLN A 97 -8.10 -16.32 2.81
CA GLN A 97 -8.03 -14.86 2.88
C GLN A 97 -7.68 -14.38 4.31
N ARG A 98 -8.16 -15.11 5.31
CA ARG A 98 -7.87 -14.83 6.73
C ARG A 98 -6.37 -14.87 7.02
N ASP A 99 -5.66 -15.84 6.46
CA ASP A 99 -4.23 -16.02 6.67
C ASP A 99 -3.37 -15.12 5.77
N PHE A 100 -3.99 -14.40 4.82
CA PHE A 100 -3.33 -13.43 3.96
C PHE A 100 -3.09 -12.11 4.70
N THR A 101 -2.10 -12.15 5.59
CA THR A 101 -1.69 -10.98 6.39
C THR A 101 -0.75 -10.05 5.61
N GLU A 102 -0.47 -8.88 6.21
CA GLU A 102 0.53 -7.93 5.73
C GLU A 102 1.92 -8.53 5.46
N ALA A 103 2.26 -9.67 6.08
CA ALA A 103 3.52 -10.37 5.84
C ALA A 103 3.69 -10.75 4.37
N TYR A 104 2.59 -11.11 3.68
CA TYR A 104 2.63 -11.45 2.27
C TYR A 104 2.89 -10.26 1.36
N ALA A 105 2.62 -9.03 1.79
CA ALA A 105 3.03 -7.85 1.02
C ALA A 105 4.56 -7.79 0.86
N PHE A 106 5.31 -8.22 1.88
CA PHE A 106 6.77 -8.31 1.88
C PHE A 106 7.32 -9.50 1.07
N VAL A 107 6.46 -10.41 0.61
CA VAL A 107 6.78 -11.44 -0.39
C VAL A 107 6.40 -10.94 -1.78
N LEU A 108 5.17 -10.49 -1.95
CA LEU A 108 4.59 -10.07 -3.23
C LEU A 108 5.36 -8.91 -3.84
N ILE A 109 5.47 -7.78 -3.14
CA ILE A 109 6.05 -6.55 -3.71
C ILE A 109 7.48 -6.81 -4.22
N PRO A 110 8.40 -7.40 -3.43
CA PRO A 110 9.73 -7.70 -3.93
C PRO A 110 9.72 -8.72 -5.07
N SER A 111 8.84 -9.74 -5.05
CA SER A 111 8.76 -10.74 -6.13
C SER A 111 8.36 -10.10 -7.46
N TYR A 112 7.38 -9.21 -7.47
CA TYR A 112 6.97 -8.47 -8.67
C TYR A 112 8.08 -7.54 -9.18
N ILE A 113 8.74 -6.81 -8.28
CA ILE A 113 9.89 -5.96 -8.63
C ILE A 113 11.00 -6.80 -9.23
N LEU A 114 11.36 -7.93 -8.62
CA LEU A 114 12.41 -8.83 -9.09
C LEU A 114 12.08 -9.45 -10.44
N SER A 115 10.84 -9.85 -10.67
CA SER A 115 10.42 -10.41 -11.96
C SER A 115 10.51 -9.38 -13.10
N HIS A 116 10.10 -8.12 -12.86
CA HIS A 116 10.31 -7.05 -13.84
C HIS A 116 11.79 -6.68 -14.01
N LEU A 117 12.54 -6.68 -12.92
CA LEU A 117 13.97 -6.43 -12.96
C LEU A 117 14.71 -7.52 -13.74
N LEU A 118 14.27 -8.77 -13.64
CA LEU A 118 14.83 -9.89 -14.40
C LEU A 118 14.74 -9.64 -15.91
N VAL A 119 13.61 -9.12 -16.42
CA VAL A 119 13.45 -8.71 -17.83
C VAL A 119 14.57 -7.77 -18.27
N SER A 120 14.95 -6.80 -17.41
CA SER A 120 15.91 -5.75 -17.75
C SER A 120 17.32 -6.27 -18.09
N PHE A 121 17.76 -7.40 -17.52
CA PHE A 121 19.15 -7.84 -17.62
C PHE A 121 19.36 -9.29 -18.01
N ILE A 122 18.36 -10.17 -17.85
CA ILE A 122 18.55 -11.61 -18.07
C ILE A 122 19.12 -11.98 -19.46
N PRO A 123 18.77 -11.32 -20.58
CA PRO A 123 19.32 -11.68 -21.89
C PRO A 123 20.81 -11.32 -22.02
N PHE A 124 21.35 -10.50 -21.11
CA PHE A 124 22.73 -10.00 -21.12
C PHE A 124 23.62 -10.69 -20.08
N PHE A 125 23.16 -11.79 -19.49
CA PHE A 125 23.95 -12.58 -18.56
C PHE A 125 25.18 -13.16 -19.29
N GLY A 126 26.39 -12.84 -18.81
CA GLY A 126 27.65 -13.29 -19.42
C GLY A 126 28.12 -12.53 -20.67
N GLU A 127 27.34 -11.62 -21.23
CA GLU A 127 27.70 -10.87 -22.45
C GLU A 127 28.27 -9.47 -22.17
N LYS A 128 29.35 -9.07 -22.85
CA LYS A 128 29.97 -7.73 -22.73
C LYS A 128 29.44 -6.74 -23.79
N ARG A 129 28.12 -6.59 -23.90
CA ARG A 129 27.45 -5.65 -24.84
C ARG A 129 26.72 -4.54 -24.11
N GLU A 130 27.46 -3.56 -23.61
CA GLU A 130 26.90 -2.46 -22.82
C GLU A 130 25.95 -1.56 -23.62
N LEU A 131 26.29 -1.26 -24.88
CA LEU A 131 25.43 -0.47 -25.77
C LEU A 131 24.10 -1.20 -26.07
N ASN A 132 24.14 -2.48 -26.41
CA ASN A 132 22.93 -3.29 -26.64
C ASN A 132 22.07 -3.37 -25.36
N PHE A 133 22.69 -3.55 -24.20
CA PHE A 133 21.98 -3.55 -22.92
C PHE A 133 21.26 -2.21 -22.68
N TRP A 134 21.91 -1.10 -23.00
CA TRP A 134 21.29 0.22 -22.93
C TRP A 134 20.15 0.39 -23.93
N GLN A 135 20.36 0.05 -25.21
CA GLN A 135 19.35 0.13 -26.27
C GLN A 135 18.12 -0.70 -25.91
N TYR A 136 18.34 -1.92 -25.43
CA TYR A 136 17.31 -2.82 -24.92
C TYR A 136 16.46 -2.16 -23.84
N ASN A 137 17.07 -1.65 -22.78
CA ASN A 137 16.33 -1.06 -21.66
C ASN A 137 15.66 0.28 -22.03
N LYS A 138 16.28 1.09 -22.89
CA LYS A 138 15.66 2.29 -23.46
C LYS A 138 14.40 1.93 -24.23
N ASN A 139 14.49 0.97 -25.16
CA ASN A 139 13.37 0.55 -25.99
C ASN A 139 12.27 -0.11 -25.15
N LEU A 140 12.65 -0.92 -24.15
CA LEU A 140 11.72 -1.50 -23.19
C LEU A 140 10.95 -0.40 -22.43
N PHE A 141 11.64 0.63 -21.93
CA PHE A 141 11.02 1.76 -21.24
C PHE A 141 10.05 2.52 -22.14
N ILE A 142 10.44 2.82 -23.39
CA ILE A 142 9.57 3.48 -24.37
C ILE A 142 8.33 2.63 -24.64
N ASN A 143 8.50 1.33 -24.85
CA ASN A 143 7.41 0.42 -25.14
C ASN A 143 6.44 0.30 -23.95
N ILE A 144 6.94 0.23 -22.71
CA ILE A 144 6.09 0.25 -21.49
C ILE A 144 5.29 1.55 -21.41
N PHE A 145 5.93 2.69 -21.67
CA PHE A 145 5.25 4.00 -21.66
C PHE A 145 4.16 4.08 -22.71
N LEU A 146 4.46 3.68 -23.96
CA LEU A 146 3.48 3.63 -25.04
C LEU A 146 2.33 2.67 -24.72
N THR A 147 2.62 1.50 -24.15
CA THR A 147 1.58 0.58 -23.67
C THR A 147 0.66 1.25 -22.67
N ALA A 148 1.20 1.94 -21.65
CA ALA A 148 0.37 2.61 -20.65
C ALA A 148 -0.55 3.67 -21.27
N VAL A 149 -0.05 4.47 -22.22
CA VAL A 149 -0.85 5.46 -22.95
C VAL A 149 -1.94 4.79 -23.79
N PHE A 150 -1.58 3.80 -24.61
CA PHE A 150 -2.53 3.13 -25.51
C PHE A 150 -3.57 2.32 -24.74
N THR A 151 -3.19 1.64 -23.66
CA THR A 151 -4.13 0.95 -22.76
C THR A 151 -5.03 1.95 -22.06
N GLY A 152 -4.52 3.09 -21.60
CA GLY A 152 -5.33 4.14 -20.98
C GLY A 152 -6.41 4.66 -21.93
N VAL A 153 -6.05 4.92 -23.20
CA VAL A 153 -7.01 5.33 -24.24
C VAL A 153 -8.00 4.21 -24.55
N LEU A 154 -7.54 2.95 -24.68
CA LEU A 154 -8.41 1.80 -24.95
C LEU A 154 -9.44 1.59 -23.83
N VAL A 155 -8.96 1.49 -22.59
CA VAL A 155 -9.80 1.26 -21.42
C VAL A 155 -10.75 2.45 -21.22
N GLY A 156 -10.24 3.68 -21.24
CA GLY A 156 -11.06 4.88 -21.10
C GLY A 156 -12.12 5.01 -22.19
N GLY A 157 -11.74 4.75 -23.45
CA GLY A 157 -12.67 4.76 -24.58
C GLY A 157 -13.77 3.70 -24.46
N VAL A 158 -13.44 2.48 -24.05
CA VAL A 158 -14.44 1.42 -23.82
C VAL A 158 -15.34 1.75 -22.63
N MET A 159 -14.80 2.27 -21.53
CA MET A 159 -15.60 2.68 -20.37
C MET A 159 -16.60 3.78 -20.73
N LEU A 160 -16.17 4.78 -21.50
CA LEU A 160 -17.05 5.85 -21.98
C LEU A 160 -18.10 5.33 -22.96
N ALA A 161 -17.76 4.35 -23.80
CA ALA A 161 -18.72 3.71 -24.70
C ALA A 161 -19.78 2.93 -23.92
N ILE A 162 -19.38 2.16 -22.90
CA ILE A 162 -20.31 1.45 -22.01
C ILE A 162 -21.22 2.46 -21.32
N LEU A 163 -20.68 3.53 -20.73
CA LEU A 163 -21.45 4.58 -20.07
C LEU A 163 -22.44 5.26 -21.03
N ALA A 164 -22.00 5.57 -22.26
CA ALA A 164 -22.85 6.20 -23.26
C ALA A 164 -23.99 5.27 -23.67
N VAL A 165 -23.72 3.99 -23.92
CA VAL A 165 -24.76 3.00 -24.26
C VAL A 165 -25.74 2.81 -23.10
N ASP A 166 -25.23 2.72 -21.88
CA ASP A 166 -26.04 2.55 -20.66
C ASP A 166 -27.05 3.71 -20.48
N ASN A 167 -26.58 4.95 -20.66
CA ASN A 167 -27.41 6.15 -20.49
C ASN A 167 -28.26 6.51 -21.72
N LEU A 168 -27.77 6.29 -22.94
CA LEU A 168 -28.52 6.66 -24.16
C LEU A 168 -29.67 5.70 -24.46
N PHE A 169 -29.55 4.45 -24.01
CA PHE A 169 -30.54 3.39 -24.25
C PHE A 169 -31.24 2.93 -22.96
N ASP A 170 -31.00 3.61 -21.82
CA ASP A 170 -31.57 3.30 -20.50
C ASP A 170 -31.48 1.81 -20.12
N LEU A 171 -30.33 1.18 -20.43
CA LEU A 171 -30.16 -0.27 -20.28
C LEU A 171 -29.93 -0.73 -18.84
N ASN A 172 -29.48 0.17 -17.95
CA ASN A 172 -29.18 -0.08 -16.54
C ASN A 172 -28.27 -1.31 -16.34
N PHE A 173 -27.09 -1.29 -16.98
CA PHE A 173 -26.11 -2.36 -16.84
C PHE A 173 -25.68 -2.56 -15.38
N ASN A 174 -25.36 -3.81 -15.03
CA ASN A 174 -24.82 -4.14 -13.71
C ASN A 174 -23.50 -3.38 -13.46
N GLU A 175 -23.36 -2.74 -12.29
CA GLU A 175 -22.16 -2.00 -11.88
C GLU A 175 -20.87 -2.84 -11.98
N ASP A 176 -20.97 -4.17 -11.78
CA ASP A 176 -19.84 -5.10 -11.92
C ASP A 176 -19.24 -5.16 -13.33
N LEU A 177 -20.00 -4.78 -14.37
CA LEU A 177 -19.52 -4.75 -15.75
C LEU A 177 -18.30 -3.83 -15.91
N TYR A 178 -18.27 -2.71 -15.19
CA TYR A 178 -17.18 -1.73 -15.24
C TYR A 178 -15.85 -2.31 -14.72
N PRO A 179 -15.73 -2.80 -13.48
CA PRO A 179 -14.48 -3.39 -12.98
C PRO A 179 -14.08 -4.65 -13.74
N LYS A 180 -15.04 -5.49 -14.18
CA LYS A 180 -14.73 -6.67 -15.01
C LYS A 180 -14.08 -6.27 -16.34
N THR A 181 -14.69 -5.34 -17.06
CA THR A 181 -14.16 -4.85 -18.33
C THR A 181 -12.83 -4.13 -18.14
N PHE A 182 -12.70 -3.35 -17.07
CA PHE A 182 -11.47 -2.63 -16.73
C PHE A 182 -10.32 -3.60 -16.51
N LEU A 183 -10.48 -4.58 -15.62
CA LEU A 183 -9.42 -5.53 -15.30
C LEU A 183 -9.05 -6.39 -16.52
N PHE A 184 -10.04 -6.85 -17.29
CA PHE A 184 -9.78 -7.65 -18.49
C PHE A 184 -8.93 -6.89 -19.51
N LEU A 185 -9.32 -5.65 -19.86
CA LEU A 185 -8.58 -4.83 -20.82
C LEU A 185 -7.26 -4.29 -20.26
N ALA A 186 -7.21 -3.93 -18.98
CA ALA A 186 -6.00 -3.47 -18.33
C ALA A 186 -4.94 -4.55 -18.24
N ILE A 187 -5.31 -5.84 -18.10
CA ILE A 187 -4.37 -6.96 -18.03
C ILE A 187 -4.08 -7.52 -19.44
N LEU A 188 -5.10 -8.07 -20.11
CA LEU A 188 -4.89 -8.75 -21.39
C LEU A 188 -4.62 -7.73 -22.51
N GLY A 189 -5.37 -6.63 -22.54
CA GLY A 189 -5.19 -5.58 -23.53
C GLY A 189 -3.82 -4.90 -23.42
N SER A 190 -3.35 -4.57 -22.21
CA SER A 190 -2.00 -4.01 -22.02
C SER A 190 -0.91 -4.99 -22.41
N CYS A 191 -1.05 -6.28 -22.06
CA CYS A 191 -0.10 -7.31 -22.45
C CYS A 191 -0.02 -7.43 -23.98
N PHE A 192 -1.17 -7.51 -24.66
CA PHE A 192 -1.21 -7.62 -26.12
C PHE A 192 -0.61 -6.38 -26.81
N ILE A 193 -0.94 -5.17 -26.34
CA ILE A 193 -0.36 -3.91 -26.84
C ILE A 193 1.15 -3.86 -26.60
N PHE A 194 1.63 -4.26 -25.43
CA PHE A 194 3.05 -4.35 -25.14
C PHE A 194 3.77 -5.30 -26.09
N LEU A 195 3.21 -6.48 -26.35
CA LEU A 195 3.80 -7.43 -27.29
C LEU A 195 3.76 -6.93 -28.74
N LEU A 196 2.76 -6.11 -29.13
CA LEU A 196 2.73 -5.42 -30.43
C LEU A 196 3.90 -4.45 -30.60
N PHE A 197 4.29 -3.72 -29.56
CA PHE A 197 5.47 -2.86 -29.58
C PHE A 197 6.79 -3.64 -29.55
N ASN A 198 6.74 -4.95 -29.27
CA ASN A 198 7.89 -5.86 -29.20
C ASN A 198 7.72 -7.05 -30.16
N ASP A 199 7.08 -6.85 -31.32
CA ASP A 199 6.70 -7.90 -32.27
C ASP A 199 7.89 -8.74 -32.78
N LYS A 200 9.08 -8.14 -32.88
CA LYS A 200 10.33 -8.81 -33.27
C LYS A 200 11.20 -9.27 -32.09
N GLY A 201 10.81 -8.95 -30.85
CA GLY A 201 11.50 -9.38 -29.63
C GLY A 201 12.89 -8.77 -29.44
N LEU A 202 13.84 -9.59 -29.00
CA LEU A 202 15.18 -9.16 -28.59
C LEU A 202 15.92 -8.36 -29.68
N SER A 203 15.80 -8.76 -30.94
CA SER A 203 16.49 -8.10 -32.06
C SER A 203 16.02 -6.66 -32.27
N GLN A 204 14.73 -6.38 -32.07
CA GLN A 204 14.18 -5.02 -32.12
C GLN A 204 14.53 -4.23 -30.86
N LEU A 205 14.47 -4.86 -29.68
CA LEU A 205 14.84 -4.20 -28.44
C LEU A 205 16.31 -3.77 -28.45
N GLU A 206 17.22 -4.57 -29.01
CA GLU A 206 18.63 -4.21 -29.18
C GLU A 206 18.89 -3.27 -30.37
N SER A 207 17.92 -3.02 -31.23
CA SER A 207 18.13 -2.19 -32.42
C SER A 207 18.40 -0.73 -32.07
N ASP A 208 19.25 -0.10 -32.88
CA ASP A 208 19.49 1.34 -32.79
C ASP A 208 18.31 2.13 -33.38
N SER A 209 17.26 2.26 -32.58
CA SER A 209 16.18 3.21 -32.82
C SER A 209 16.63 4.62 -32.44
N SER A 210 16.35 5.60 -33.31
CA SER A 210 16.65 7.01 -33.02
C SER A 210 16.12 7.40 -31.64
N TYR A 211 16.99 7.98 -30.81
CA TYR A 211 16.62 8.35 -29.45
C TYR A 211 15.50 9.40 -29.49
N PRO A 212 14.30 9.12 -28.92
CA PRO A 212 13.17 10.03 -29.08
C PRO A 212 13.52 11.43 -28.57
N GLN A 213 13.32 12.44 -29.40
CA GLN A 213 13.62 13.83 -29.05
C GLN A 213 12.86 14.28 -27.80
N ILE A 214 11.62 13.79 -27.62
CA ILE A 214 10.81 14.04 -26.43
C ILE A 214 11.47 13.48 -25.16
N LEU A 215 12.05 12.28 -25.22
CA LEU A 215 12.72 11.65 -24.10
C LEU A 215 14.05 12.37 -23.79
N LYS A 216 14.76 12.84 -24.83
CA LYS A 216 15.93 13.72 -24.67
C LYS A 216 15.59 14.99 -23.95
N PHE A 217 14.55 15.66 -24.39
CA PHE A 217 14.10 16.90 -23.80
C PHE A 217 13.68 16.69 -22.35
N PHE A 218 12.83 15.69 -22.09
CA PHE A 218 12.36 15.34 -20.75
C PHE A 218 13.52 15.07 -19.79
N THR A 219 14.45 14.19 -20.17
CA THR A 219 15.54 13.83 -19.25
C THR A 219 16.50 15.00 -19.01
N GLN A 220 16.85 15.77 -20.03
CA GLN A 220 17.84 16.84 -19.93
C GLN A 220 17.31 18.13 -19.29
N PHE A 221 16.07 18.50 -19.57
CA PHE A 221 15.50 19.80 -19.19
C PHE A 221 14.42 19.72 -18.11
N VAL A 222 13.86 18.54 -17.84
CA VAL A 222 12.86 18.36 -16.77
C VAL A 222 13.46 17.54 -15.64
N LEU A 223 13.89 16.31 -15.93
CA LEU A 223 14.28 15.35 -14.88
C LEU A 223 15.57 15.75 -14.16
N ILE A 224 16.66 16.05 -14.88
CA ILE A 224 17.94 16.43 -14.27
C ILE A 224 17.84 17.74 -13.46
N PRO A 225 17.25 18.84 -13.99
CA PRO A 225 17.08 20.06 -13.21
C PRO A 225 16.24 19.84 -11.95
N LEU A 226 15.18 19.04 -12.02
CA LEU A 226 14.37 18.69 -10.85
C LEU A 226 15.19 17.92 -9.80
N LEU A 227 16.03 16.97 -10.23
CA LEU A 227 16.93 16.24 -9.34
C LEU A 227 17.98 17.15 -8.68
N LEU A 228 18.46 18.17 -9.38
CA LEU A 228 19.37 19.18 -8.81
C LEU A 228 18.67 20.01 -7.72
N ILE A 229 17.44 20.46 -7.97
CA ILE A 229 16.63 21.15 -6.95
C ILE A 229 16.40 20.22 -5.75
N TYR A 230 16.08 18.96 -6.00
CA TYR A 230 15.79 17.99 -4.96
C TYR A 230 17.00 17.70 -4.07
N VAL A 231 18.19 17.51 -4.65
CA VAL A 231 19.40 17.30 -3.84
C VAL A 231 19.72 18.53 -2.99
N VAL A 232 19.49 19.74 -3.49
CA VAL A 232 19.64 20.96 -2.68
C VAL A 232 18.69 20.95 -1.48
N ILE A 233 17.41 20.59 -1.69
CA ILE A 233 16.44 20.45 -0.59
C ILE A 233 16.91 19.41 0.44
N LEU A 234 17.38 18.24 -0.03
CA LEU A 234 17.90 17.20 0.86
C LEU A 234 19.11 17.68 1.67
N TYR A 235 19.99 18.48 1.08
CA TYR A 235 21.17 19.00 1.77
C TYR A 235 20.81 20.09 2.79
N PHE A 236 19.85 20.97 2.48
CA PHE A 236 19.29 21.90 3.49
C PHE A 236 18.68 21.14 4.66
N TYR A 237 17.95 20.07 4.37
CA TYR A 237 17.34 19.24 5.39
C TYR A 237 18.38 18.48 6.22
N PHE A 238 19.42 17.94 5.58
CA PHE A 238 20.57 17.35 6.26
C PHE A 238 21.26 18.37 7.18
N GLY A 239 21.47 19.60 6.72
CA GLY A 239 21.99 20.69 7.56
C GLY A 239 21.10 20.99 8.77
N LYS A 240 19.77 21.03 8.58
CA LYS A 240 18.81 21.20 9.68
C LYS A 240 18.94 20.10 10.73
N ILE A 241 19.14 18.84 10.31
CA ILE A 241 19.33 17.71 11.23
C ILE A 241 20.64 17.86 12.01
N LEU A 242 21.73 18.27 11.36
CA LEU A 242 23.01 18.48 12.03
C LEU A 242 22.97 19.62 13.05
N ILE A 243 22.25 20.70 12.75
CA ILE A 243 22.11 21.85 13.66
C ILE A 243 21.23 21.49 14.87
N ASN A 244 20.07 20.88 14.62
CA ASN A 244 19.09 20.60 15.67
C ASN A 244 19.40 19.33 16.46
N TRP A 245 20.28 18.44 15.95
CA TRP A 245 20.52 17.10 16.48
C TRP A 245 19.26 16.23 16.63
N GLU A 246 18.20 16.58 15.91
CA GLU A 246 16.92 15.89 15.95
C GLU A 246 16.67 15.19 14.62
N LEU A 247 16.57 13.86 14.68
CA LEU A 247 16.18 13.07 13.52
C LEU A 247 14.64 13.10 13.37
N PRO A 248 14.10 13.68 12.29
CA PRO A 248 12.66 13.76 12.09
C PRO A 248 12.05 12.38 11.82
N ARG A 249 10.78 12.23 12.20
CA ARG A 249 10.10 10.93 12.16
C ARG A 249 9.93 10.42 10.72
N GLY A 250 10.73 9.43 10.33
CA GLY A 250 10.39 8.40 9.33
C GLY A 250 10.42 8.79 7.84
N TRP A 251 10.38 10.06 7.47
CA TRP A 251 10.33 10.47 6.05
C TRP A 251 11.69 10.48 5.35
N VAL A 252 12.78 10.67 6.11
CA VAL A 252 14.12 10.93 5.56
C VAL A 252 14.61 9.80 4.66
N SER A 253 14.47 8.55 5.11
CA SER A 253 14.94 7.38 4.37
C SER A 253 14.26 7.25 3.01
N TYR A 254 12.95 7.49 2.95
CA TYR A 254 12.18 7.40 1.70
C TYR A 254 12.60 8.47 0.69
N LEU A 255 12.87 9.70 1.15
CA LEU A 255 13.30 10.79 0.28
C LEU A 255 14.68 10.53 -0.34
N ILE A 256 15.62 10.00 0.45
CA ILE A 256 16.97 9.65 -0.03
C ILE A 256 16.90 8.48 -1.01
N LEU A 257 16.13 7.43 -0.70
CA LEU A 257 15.96 6.28 -1.59
C LEU A 257 15.27 6.69 -2.91
N ALA A 258 14.23 7.52 -2.86
CA ALA A 258 13.55 8.03 -4.05
C ALA A 258 14.49 8.85 -4.93
N TYR A 259 15.24 9.80 -4.36
CA TYR A 259 16.27 10.55 -5.08
C TYR A 259 17.29 9.65 -5.75
N SER A 260 17.75 8.62 -5.04
CA SER A 260 18.76 7.68 -5.53
C SER A 260 18.24 6.87 -6.72
N VAL A 261 17.04 6.30 -6.60
CA VAL A 261 16.41 5.51 -7.67
C VAL A 261 16.16 6.37 -8.90
N VAL A 262 15.53 7.53 -8.73
CA VAL A 262 15.21 8.44 -9.86
C VAL A 262 16.49 8.98 -10.50
N GLY A 263 17.51 9.30 -9.70
CA GLY A 263 18.81 9.76 -10.21
C GLY A 263 19.57 8.69 -10.98
N ILE A 264 19.59 7.44 -10.50
CA ILE A 264 20.17 6.31 -11.23
C ILE A 264 19.43 6.10 -12.55
N LEU A 265 18.09 6.11 -12.55
CA LEU A 265 17.28 6.02 -13.77
C LEU A 265 17.58 7.16 -14.75
N ALA A 266 17.74 8.39 -14.27
CA ALA A 266 18.12 9.53 -15.10
C ALA A 266 19.49 9.32 -15.76
N LEU A 267 20.47 8.80 -15.02
CA LEU A 267 21.79 8.47 -15.58
C LEU A 267 21.73 7.33 -16.61
N LEU A 268 20.88 6.33 -16.38
CA LEU A 268 20.65 5.25 -17.34
C LEU A 268 20.05 5.79 -18.64
N LEU A 269 19.04 6.68 -18.57
CA LEU A 269 18.42 7.26 -19.76
C LEU A 269 19.39 8.14 -20.58
N VAL A 270 20.33 8.81 -19.91
CA VAL A 270 21.30 9.72 -20.56
C VAL A 270 22.57 9.01 -21.05
N HIS A 271 22.78 7.73 -20.70
CA HIS A 271 24.08 7.06 -20.81
C HIS A 271 24.88 7.30 -22.12
N PRO A 272 24.32 7.12 -23.34
CA PRO A 272 25.05 7.35 -24.59
C PRO A 272 25.08 8.81 -25.05
N LEU A 273 24.29 9.69 -24.45
CA LEU A 273 24.37 11.13 -24.72
C LEU A 273 25.65 11.75 -24.12
N LYS A 274 26.39 11.03 -23.28
CA LYS A 274 27.64 11.52 -22.67
C LYS A 274 28.72 11.86 -23.71
N GLU A 275 28.70 11.19 -24.86
CA GLU A 275 29.75 11.31 -25.89
C GLU A 275 29.39 12.34 -26.97
N ASP A 276 28.12 12.43 -27.39
CA ASP A 276 27.68 13.38 -28.41
C ASP A 276 26.67 14.42 -27.90
N SER A 277 27.02 15.71 -28.04
CA SER A 277 26.12 16.87 -27.89
C SER A 277 25.53 17.17 -26.50
N THR A 278 26.01 16.56 -25.41
CA THR A 278 25.48 16.89 -24.07
C THR A 278 25.95 18.25 -23.56
N LYS A 279 24.96 19.06 -23.14
CA LYS A 279 25.15 20.33 -22.45
C LYS A 279 25.90 20.13 -21.11
N SER A 280 26.56 21.19 -20.65
CA SER A 280 27.48 21.15 -19.49
C SER A 280 26.87 20.55 -18.21
N TRP A 281 25.62 20.88 -17.87
CA TRP A 281 24.98 20.41 -16.63
C TRP A 281 24.74 18.89 -16.59
N VAL A 282 24.51 18.25 -17.73
CA VAL A 282 24.30 16.79 -17.82
C VAL A 282 25.60 16.03 -17.50
N LYS A 283 26.73 16.56 -17.99
CA LYS A 283 28.07 16.03 -17.69
C LYS A 283 28.43 16.23 -16.23
N ILE A 284 28.14 17.42 -15.68
CA ILE A 284 28.35 17.73 -14.25
C ILE A 284 27.51 16.78 -13.38
N PHE A 285 26.21 16.66 -13.64
CA PHE A 285 25.32 15.77 -12.90
C PHE A 285 25.84 14.32 -12.94
N SER A 286 26.21 13.82 -14.13
CA SER A 286 26.74 12.46 -14.29
C SER A 286 28.02 12.20 -13.51
N LYS A 287 28.87 13.22 -13.33
CA LYS A 287 30.12 13.10 -12.57
C LYS A 287 29.90 13.21 -11.07
N VAL A 288 29.01 14.10 -10.63
CA VAL A 288 28.84 14.47 -9.22
C VAL A 288 27.81 13.60 -8.51
N PHE A 289 26.82 13.04 -9.22
CA PHE A 289 25.68 12.34 -8.62
C PHE A 289 26.06 11.26 -7.59
N TYR A 290 26.98 10.36 -7.92
CA TYR A 290 27.39 9.30 -6.97
C TYR A 290 28.13 9.87 -5.75
N TYR A 291 28.90 10.96 -5.91
CA TYR A 291 29.54 11.65 -4.79
C TYR A 291 28.52 12.39 -3.92
N SER A 292 27.49 13.01 -4.50
CA SER A 292 26.45 13.69 -3.73
C SER A 292 25.59 12.72 -2.91
N LEU A 293 25.57 11.43 -3.26
CA LEU A 293 24.92 10.39 -2.45
C LEU A 293 25.70 10.01 -1.19
N VAL A 294 27.02 10.22 -1.12
CA VAL A 294 27.84 9.74 0.01
C VAL A 294 27.40 10.36 1.35
N PRO A 295 27.23 11.70 1.49
CA PRO A 295 26.72 12.27 2.74
C PRO A 295 25.28 11.84 3.05
N LEU A 296 24.45 11.66 2.01
CA LEU A 296 23.07 11.21 2.16
C LEU A 296 23.00 9.75 2.63
N LEU A 297 23.96 8.90 2.25
CA LEU A 297 24.06 7.52 2.76
C LEU A 297 24.36 7.49 4.25
N VAL A 298 25.24 8.38 4.75
CA VAL A 298 25.49 8.51 6.19
C VAL A 298 24.19 8.84 6.92
N LEU A 299 23.43 9.80 6.41
CA LEU A 299 22.13 10.16 6.97
C LEU A 299 21.12 8.99 6.90
N LEU A 300 21.09 8.25 5.79
CA LEU A 300 20.22 7.09 5.61
C LEU A 300 20.53 5.99 6.63
N PHE A 301 21.80 5.68 6.87
CA PHE A 301 22.22 4.72 7.89
C PHE A 301 21.86 5.19 9.30
N THR A 302 22.15 6.44 9.65
CA THR A 302 21.76 7.02 10.95
C THR A 302 20.24 6.92 11.15
N ALA A 303 19.45 7.24 10.13
CA ALA A 303 18.00 7.19 10.19
C ALA A 303 17.44 5.77 10.37
N ILE A 304 18.01 4.76 9.71
CA ILE A 304 17.52 3.38 9.86
C ILE A 304 18.04 2.72 11.14
N PHE A 305 19.30 2.96 11.54
CA PHE A 305 19.86 2.36 12.75
C PHE A 305 19.17 2.88 14.01
N THR A 306 18.84 4.16 14.10
CA THR A 306 18.02 4.69 15.21
C THR A 306 16.72 3.91 15.38
N ARG A 307 15.99 3.64 14.29
CA ARG A 307 14.76 2.85 14.32
C ARG A 307 14.96 1.38 14.66
N ILE A 308 16.03 0.76 14.16
CA ILE A 308 16.36 -0.63 14.46
C ILE A 308 16.77 -0.79 15.93
N LEU A 309 17.56 0.13 16.47
CA LEU A 309 18.01 0.10 17.86
C LEU A 309 16.86 0.34 18.84
N GLU A 310 15.92 1.22 18.49
CA GLU A 310 14.76 1.54 19.34
C GLU A 310 13.69 0.43 19.34
N TYR A 311 13.39 -0.14 18.18
CA TYR A 311 12.22 -1.02 18.00
C TYR A 311 12.53 -2.43 17.48
N GLY A 312 13.79 -2.74 17.21
CA GLY A 312 14.23 -3.98 16.56
C GLY A 312 13.94 -4.03 15.05
N TYR A 313 14.29 -5.16 14.42
CA TYR A 313 14.04 -5.42 13.01
C TYR A 313 12.58 -5.76 12.74
N THR A 314 12.03 -5.19 11.67
CA THR A 314 10.80 -5.62 10.98
C THR A 314 11.12 -5.79 9.49
N GLU A 315 10.25 -6.41 8.69
CA GLU A 315 10.50 -6.60 7.25
C GLU A 315 10.73 -5.25 6.55
N ALA A 316 9.93 -4.22 6.87
CA ALA A 316 10.10 -2.88 6.32
C ALA A 316 11.48 -2.28 6.65
N ARG A 317 11.90 -2.33 7.93
CA ARG A 317 13.21 -1.80 8.36
C ARG A 317 14.36 -2.59 7.75
N TYR A 318 14.18 -3.90 7.61
CA TYR A 318 15.15 -4.79 6.95
C TYR A 318 15.34 -4.38 5.48
N TYR A 319 14.27 -4.20 4.71
CA TYR A 319 14.38 -3.78 3.31
C TYR A 319 15.01 -2.39 3.15
N VAL A 320 14.70 -1.43 4.03
CA VAL A 320 15.36 -0.12 4.00
C VAL A 320 16.86 -0.24 4.27
N LEU A 321 17.28 -1.03 5.26
CA LEU A 321 18.70 -1.26 5.53
C LEU A 321 19.38 -1.97 4.35
N LEU A 322 18.74 -3.01 3.81
CA LEU A 322 19.24 -3.75 2.65
C LEU A 322 19.44 -2.83 1.44
N LEU A 323 18.47 -1.95 1.17
CA LEU A 323 18.57 -0.96 0.10
C LEU A 323 19.66 0.07 0.37
N ALA A 324 19.89 0.47 1.63
CA ALA A 324 21.00 1.34 2.00
C ALA A 324 22.37 0.67 1.74
N VAL A 325 22.51 -0.61 2.11
CA VAL A 325 23.73 -1.39 1.85
C VAL A 325 23.93 -1.60 0.35
N TRP A 326 22.88 -1.97 -0.38
CA TRP A 326 22.91 -2.10 -1.83
C TRP A 326 23.29 -0.78 -2.52
N LEU A 327 22.67 0.33 -2.12
CA LEU A 327 22.97 1.64 -2.68
C LEU A 327 24.41 2.06 -2.39
N THR A 328 24.94 1.72 -1.21
CA THR A 328 26.35 1.89 -0.88
C THR A 328 27.23 1.10 -1.85
N ALA A 329 26.91 -0.17 -2.10
CA ALA A 329 27.65 -0.98 -3.07
C ALA A 329 27.62 -0.36 -4.48
N VAL A 330 26.47 0.17 -4.92
CA VAL A 330 26.34 0.89 -6.20
C VAL A 330 27.20 2.15 -6.22
N VAL A 331 27.13 2.98 -5.19
CA VAL A 331 27.92 4.22 -5.10
C VAL A 331 29.42 3.92 -5.13
N LEU A 332 29.88 2.99 -4.30
CA LEU A 332 31.30 2.58 -4.27
C LEU A 332 31.74 2.01 -5.63
N TYR A 333 30.91 1.19 -6.26
CA TYR A 333 31.18 0.63 -7.59
C TYR A 333 31.39 1.72 -8.64
N PHE A 334 30.49 2.70 -8.75
CA PHE A 334 30.62 3.78 -9.74
C PHE A 334 31.69 4.83 -9.42
N ILE A 335 32.09 4.98 -8.15
CA ILE A 335 33.17 5.89 -7.75
C ILE A 335 34.55 5.25 -8.02
N PHE A 336 34.75 4.00 -7.61
CA PHE A 336 36.10 3.40 -7.57
C PHE A 336 36.45 2.53 -8.78
N ILE A 337 35.46 1.97 -9.49
CA ILE A 337 35.73 1.12 -10.65
C ILE A 337 35.99 1.98 -11.89
N LYS A 338 37.15 1.77 -12.55
CA LYS A 338 37.59 2.57 -13.71
C LYS A 338 36.66 2.49 -14.92
N LYS A 339 36.04 1.33 -15.16
CA LYS A 339 35.13 1.06 -16.29
C LYS A 339 33.85 0.41 -15.75
N PRO A 340 33.01 1.16 -15.03
CA PRO A 340 31.83 0.60 -14.40
C PRO A 340 30.78 0.30 -15.47
N THR A 341 30.21 -0.91 -15.44
CA THR A 341 29.07 -1.25 -16.30
C THR A 341 27.72 -0.90 -15.66
N ILE A 342 26.81 -0.32 -16.45
CA ILE A 342 25.43 -0.02 -16.01
C ILE A 342 24.61 -1.27 -15.67
N LYS A 343 25.02 -2.45 -16.17
CA LYS A 343 24.39 -3.74 -15.82
C LYS A 343 24.48 -4.06 -14.33
N PHE A 344 25.46 -3.52 -13.62
CA PHE A 344 25.66 -3.77 -12.20
C PHE A 344 24.42 -3.39 -11.38
N VAL A 345 23.73 -2.30 -11.73
CA VAL A 345 22.57 -1.80 -10.97
C VAL A 345 21.45 -2.84 -10.89
N PRO A 346 20.83 -3.28 -12.00
CA PRO A 346 19.73 -4.24 -11.92
C PRO A 346 20.17 -5.64 -11.49
N VAL A 347 21.38 -6.10 -11.88
CA VAL A 347 21.89 -7.42 -11.47
C VAL A 347 22.12 -7.49 -9.96
N SER A 348 22.78 -6.49 -9.39
CA SER A 348 23.04 -6.45 -7.94
C SER A 348 21.76 -6.28 -7.15
N LEU A 349 20.83 -5.42 -7.60
CA LEU A 349 19.54 -5.24 -6.92
C LEU A 349 18.73 -6.54 -6.93
N PHE A 350 18.76 -7.27 -8.04
CA PHE A 350 18.13 -8.59 -8.13
C PHE A 350 18.73 -9.57 -7.13
N ALA A 351 20.08 -9.64 -7.04
CA ALA A 351 20.77 -10.50 -6.09
C ALA A 351 20.44 -10.16 -4.63
N PHE A 352 20.43 -8.87 -4.27
CA PHE A 352 20.07 -8.42 -2.91
C PHE A 352 18.61 -8.71 -2.58
N GLY A 353 17.68 -8.47 -3.51
CA GLY A 353 16.27 -8.79 -3.29
C GLY A 353 16.01 -10.29 -3.19
N LEU A 354 16.68 -11.11 -4.00
CA LEU A 354 16.61 -12.56 -3.88
C LEU A 354 17.15 -13.03 -2.53
N PHE A 355 18.31 -12.51 -2.10
CA PHE A 355 18.88 -12.76 -0.77
C PHE A 355 17.87 -12.43 0.34
N ALA A 356 17.17 -11.31 0.24
CA ALA A 356 16.17 -10.89 1.22
C ALA A 356 14.95 -11.81 1.30
N LEU A 357 14.57 -12.47 0.21
CA LEU A 357 13.40 -13.35 0.16
C LEU A 357 13.74 -14.77 0.61
N ILE A 358 14.83 -15.36 0.10
CA ILE A 358 15.04 -16.81 0.19
C ILE A 358 16.25 -17.22 1.03
N PHE A 359 17.17 -16.31 1.37
CA PHE A 359 18.41 -16.74 2.04
C PHE A 359 18.10 -17.30 3.44
N PRO A 360 18.47 -18.55 3.75
CA PRO A 360 18.15 -19.16 5.04
C PRO A 360 18.69 -18.32 6.19
N TYR A 361 17.92 -18.20 7.27
CA TYR A 361 18.26 -17.49 8.51
C TYR A 361 18.41 -15.96 8.42
N PHE A 362 18.87 -15.43 7.28
CA PHE A 362 19.12 -13.99 7.06
C PHE A 362 18.07 -13.30 6.20
N ASN A 363 17.14 -14.02 5.56
CA ASN A 363 16.01 -13.40 4.87
C ASN A 363 15.22 -12.47 5.82
N ALA A 364 14.46 -11.55 5.22
CA ALA A 364 13.72 -10.51 5.91
C ALA A 364 12.81 -11.08 7.00
N PHE A 365 12.15 -12.20 6.74
CA PHE A 365 11.22 -12.84 7.66
C PHE A 365 11.92 -13.48 8.85
N SER A 366 12.98 -14.25 8.63
CA SER A 366 13.73 -14.91 9.70
C SER A 366 14.38 -13.89 10.65
N VAL A 367 14.95 -12.81 10.11
CA VAL A 367 15.56 -11.74 10.92
C VAL A 367 14.50 -10.99 11.71
N ALA A 368 13.39 -10.62 11.07
CA ALA A 368 12.32 -9.87 11.73
C ALA A 368 11.65 -10.68 12.85
N LYS A 369 11.30 -11.95 12.59
CA LYS A 369 10.70 -12.84 13.61
C LYS A 369 11.62 -13.00 14.81
N ARG A 370 12.91 -13.30 14.60
CA ARG A 370 13.88 -13.44 15.69
C ARG A 370 14.05 -12.15 16.49
N SER A 371 14.14 -11.01 15.81
CA SER A 371 14.26 -9.72 16.48
C SER A 371 13.02 -9.38 17.29
N GLN A 372 11.81 -9.59 16.76
CA GLN A 372 10.57 -9.26 17.46
C GLN A 372 10.29 -10.20 18.63
N LYS A 373 10.71 -11.47 18.57
CA LYS A 373 10.71 -12.36 19.75
C LYS A 373 11.59 -11.81 20.87
N LYS A 374 12.82 -11.41 20.54
CA LYS A 374 13.77 -10.83 21.50
C LYS A 374 13.27 -9.51 22.09
N GLU A 375 12.68 -8.63 21.27
CA GLU A 375 12.10 -7.38 21.77
C GLU A 375 10.87 -7.63 22.65
N LEU A 376 10.04 -8.62 22.35
CA LEU A 376 8.93 -9.01 23.23
C LEU A 376 9.44 -9.51 24.58
N GLU A 377 10.42 -10.41 24.57
CA GLU A 377 11.07 -10.92 25.79
C GLU A 377 11.66 -9.78 26.63
N LYS A 378 12.37 -8.85 25.99
CA LYS A 378 12.94 -7.66 26.64
C LYS A 378 11.88 -6.82 27.34
N VAL A 379 10.74 -6.54 26.68
CA VAL A 379 9.64 -5.77 27.28
C VAL A 379 9.03 -6.50 28.47
N LEU A 380 8.81 -7.81 28.34
CA LEU A 380 8.24 -8.66 29.38
C LEU A 380 9.14 -8.73 30.62
N VAL A 381 10.46 -8.91 30.43
CA VAL A 381 11.44 -8.98 31.52
C VAL A 381 11.64 -7.61 32.18
N THR A 382 11.84 -6.54 31.39
CA THR A 382 12.10 -5.18 31.93
C THR A 382 10.94 -4.68 32.78
N ASN A 383 9.70 -5.02 32.41
CA ASN A 383 8.51 -4.64 33.17
C ASN A 383 8.06 -5.71 34.18
N ASN A 384 8.86 -6.78 34.35
CA ASN A 384 8.60 -7.90 35.26
C ASN A 384 7.21 -8.54 35.06
N VAL A 385 6.72 -8.60 33.81
CA VAL A 385 5.36 -9.08 33.47
C VAL A 385 5.26 -10.61 33.52
N LEU A 386 6.39 -11.31 33.61
CA LEU A 386 6.43 -12.77 33.65
C LEU A 386 6.27 -13.30 35.08
N ALA A 387 5.45 -14.34 35.24
CA ALA A 387 5.36 -15.20 36.42
C ALA A 387 5.46 -16.66 35.96
N ASN A 388 6.42 -17.42 36.49
CA ASN A 388 6.67 -18.83 36.12
C ASN A 388 6.79 -19.08 34.60
N GLY A 389 7.46 -18.16 33.87
CA GLY A 389 7.64 -18.26 32.42
C GLY A 389 6.42 -17.89 31.57
N LYS A 390 5.31 -17.46 32.19
CA LYS A 390 4.09 -17.01 31.49
C LYS A 390 3.76 -15.56 31.83
N ILE A 391 2.97 -14.91 30.98
CA ILE A 391 2.52 -13.53 31.20
C ILE A 391 1.49 -13.49 32.34
N ASP A 392 1.76 -12.71 33.38
CA ASP A 392 0.80 -12.42 34.44
C ASP A 392 -0.11 -11.25 34.04
N PHE A 393 -1.29 -11.58 33.54
CA PHE A 393 -2.32 -10.62 33.14
C PHE A 393 -3.02 -9.91 34.32
N ASN A 394 -2.83 -10.38 35.55
CA ASN A 394 -3.34 -9.71 36.74
C ASN A 394 -2.34 -8.67 37.28
N LYS A 395 -1.12 -8.60 36.73
CA LYS A 395 -0.14 -7.61 37.13
C LYS A 395 -0.59 -6.21 36.70
N LYS A 396 -0.50 -5.26 37.64
CA LYS A 396 -0.72 -3.84 37.35
C LYS A 396 0.42 -3.29 36.50
N ILE A 397 0.14 -2.95 35.25
CA ILE A 397 1.12 -2.40 34.30
C ILE A 397 0.60 -1.14 33.61
N LYS A 398 1.50 -0.38 32.99
CA LYS A 398 1.12 0.80 32.19
C LYS A 398 0.37 0.37 30.93
N ASN A 399 -0.61 1.16 30.49
CA ASN A 399 -1.30 0.97 29.21
C ASN A 399 -0.33 0.84 28.02
N THR A 400 0.72 1.68 28.00
CA THR A 400 1.74 1.67 26.95
C THR A 400 2.51 0.35 26.87
N VAL A 401 2.81 -0.27 28.02
CA VAL A 401 3.47 -1.58 28.09
C VAL A 401 2.53 -2.68 27.62
N ALA A 402 1.26 -2.64 28.04
CA ALA A 402 0.26 -3.61 27.59
C ALA A 402 0.06 -3.55 26.06
N ASP A 403 -0.01 -2.34 25.51
CA ASP A 403 -0.11 -2.09 24.07
C ASP A 403 1.13 -2.56 23.31
N GLU A 404 2.33 -2.28 23.83
CA GLU A 404 3.56 -2.76 23.23
C GLU A 404 3.65 -4.29 23.20
N VAL A 405 3.28 -4.97 24.29
CA VAL A 405 3.21 -6.44 24.35
C VAL A 405 2.19 -6.96 23.34
N ALA A 406 0.99 -6.39 23.31
CA ALA A 406 -0.06 -6.79 22.37
C ALA A 406 0.37 -6.61 20.91
N ASN A 407 0.99 -5.48 20.57
CA ASN A 407 1.51 -5.20 19.22
C ASN A 407 2.59 -6.20 18.78
N LYS A 408 3.55 -6.53 19.65
CA LYS A 408 4.61 -7.50 19.31
C LYS A 408 4.06 -8.92 19.20
N MET A 409 3.12 -9.32 20.07
CA MET A 409 2.45 -10.61 19.97
C MET A 409 1.60 -10.72 18.71
N ASP A 410 0.81 -9.69 18.38
CA ASP A 410 0.01 -9.65 17.16
C ASP A 410 0.89 -9.69 15.90
N TYR A 411 2.00 -8.95 15.90
CA TYR A 411 2.99 -9.01 14.84
C TYR A 411 3.48 -10.45 14.61
N LEU A 412 3.93 -11.15 15.67
CA LEU A 412 4.40 -12.53 15.59
C LEU A 412 3.29 -13.50 15.17
N TYR A 413 2.06 -13.27 15.64
CA TYR A 413 0.89 -14.08 15.32
C TYR A 413 0.56 -14.03 13.82
N LYS A 414 0.63 -12.83 13.23
CA LYS A 414 0.47 -12.58 11.78
C LYS A 414 1.56 -13.23 10.93
N ARG A 415 2.67 -13.70 11.54
CA ARG A 415 3.79 -14.43 10.91
C ARG A 415 3.87 -15.91 11.32
N PHE A 416 2.75 -16.48 11.79
CA PHE A 416 2.64 -17.91 12.14
C PHE A 416 3.62 -18.36 13.23
N GLU A 417 3.79 -17.54 14.26
CA GLU A 417 4.58 -17.87 15.45
C GLU A 417 3.65 -18.16 16.66
N GLU A 418 2.53 -18.87 16.43
CA GLU A 418 1.54 -19.17 17.47
C GLU A 418 2.11 -20.03 18.59
N ASP A 419 2.94 -21.03 18.27
CA ASP A 419 3.52 -21.92 19.27
C ASP A 419 4.34 -21.15 20.31
N TYR A 420 5.11 -20.16 19.84
CA TYR A 420 5.85 -19.26 20.71
C TYR A 420 4.90 -18.41 21.56
N ILE A 421 3.85 -17.85 20.96
CA ILE A 421 2.84 -17.04 21.68
C ILE A 421 2.12 -17.87 22.74
N TYR A 422 1.64 -19.06 22.40
CA TYR A 422 0.93 -19.94 23.32
C TYR A 422 1.80 -20.40 24.48
N SER A 423 3.12 -20.55 24.26
CA SER A 423 4.05 -20.90 25.34
C SER A 423 4.08 -19.84 26.45
N LEU A 424 3.80 -18.57 26.12
CA LEU A 424 3.76 -17.44 27.05
C LEU A 424 2.40 -17.27 27.75
N LEU A 425 1.40 -18.07 27.41
CA LEU A 425 0.01 -17.90 27.86
C LEU A 425 -0.48 -19.04 28.78
N GLY A 426 -1.47 -18.72 29.62
CA GLY A 426 -2.22 -19.72 30.38
C GLY A 426 -3.24 -20.47 29.50
N ASN A 427 -3.71 -21.63 29.97
CA ASN A 427 -4.61 -22.50 29.19
C ASN A 427 -5.92 -21.81 28.82
N GLU A 428 -6.47 -20.98 29.73
CA GLU A 428 -7.69 -20.20 29.48
C GLU A 428 -7.49 -19.19 28.35
N GLN A 429 -6.37 -18.45 28.37
CA GLN A 429 -6.05 -17.45 27.35
C GLN A 429 -5.81 -18.10 25.99
N VAL A 430 -5.11 -19.25 25.94
CA VAL A 430 -4.92 -20.02 24.71
C VAL A 430 -6.27 -20.47 24.14
N HIS A 431 -7.16 -21.00 25.00
CA HIS A 431 -8.50 -21.42 24.56
C HIS A 431 -9.31 -20.24 24.00
N ARG A 432 -9.27 -19.08 24.67
CA ARG A 432 -9.94 -17.86 24.21
C ARG A 432 -9.37 -17.37 22.88
N LEU A 433 -8.06 -17.34 22.71
CA LEU A 433 -7.43 -16.98 21.44
C LEU A 433 -7.86 -17.93 20.34
N LYS A 434 -7.71 -19.25 20.49
CA LYS A 434 -8.14 -20.26 19.50
C LYS A 434 -9.62 -20.18 19.12
N LYS A 435 -10.47 -19.64 20.01
CA LYS A 435 -11.87 -19.36 19.69
C LYS A 435 -11.99 -18.13 18.80
N THR A 436 -11.30 -17.04 19.14
CA THR A 436 -11.22 -15.81 18.33
C THR A 436 -10.59 -16.07 16.97
N GLU A 437 -9.65 -17.02 16.88
CA GLU A 437 -9.09 -17.48 15.61
C GLU A 437 -10.18 -17.85 14.62
N LYS A 438 -11.20 -18.59 15.02
CA LYS A 438 -12.25 -19.03 14.09
C LYS A 438 -13.09 -17.90 13.52
N THR A 439 -12.96 -16.67 14.01
CA THR A 439 -13.81 -15.53 13.65
C THR A 439 -12.99 -14.35 13.11
N GLY A 440 -12.95 -14.16 11.79
CA GLY A 440 -12.42 -12.95 11.15
C GLY A 440 -10.95 -13.02 10.72
N TYR A 441 -10.30 -11.85 10.58
CA TYR A 441 -8.90 -11.73 10.18
C TYR A 441 -7.94 -12.23 11.26
N ARG A 442 -6.71 -12.56 10.85
CA ARG A 442 -5.64 -13.00 11.75
C ARG A 442 -5.08 -11.83 12.56
N ASP A 443 -5.85 -11.35 13.53
CA ASP A 443 -5.52 -10.25 14.43
C ASP A 443 -5.88 -10.63 15.88
N ILE A 444 -4.93 -10.48 16.79
CA ILE A 444 -5.10 -10.80 18.21
C ILE A 444 -4.81 -9.61 19.12
N HIS A 445 -4.52 -8.42 18.56
CA HIS A 445 -4.08 -7.26 19.32
C HIS A 445 -5.07 -6.93 20.46
N TYR A 446 -6.35 -6.75 20.12
CA TYR A 446 -7.39 -6.43 21.11
C TYR A 446 -7.68 -7.60 22.07
N SER A 447 -7.51 -8.84 21.62
CA SER A 447 -7.65 -10.01 22.49
C SER A 447 -6.59 -10.04 23.58
N ILE A 448 -5.33 -9.79 23.22
CA ILE A 448 -4.21 -9.70 24.17
C ILE A 448 -4.41 -8.51 25.12
N LEU A 449 -4.76 -7.33 24.59
CA LEU A 449 -5.06 -6.15 25.42
C LEU A 449 -6.21 -6.39 26.41
N GLY A 450 -7.22 -7.16 26.00
CA GLY A 450 -8.37 -7.53 26.81
C GLY A 450 -8.05 -8.53 27.93
N PHE A 451 -6.89 -9.19 27.90
CA PHE A 451 -6.47 -10.07 28.99
C PHE A 451 -5.90 -9.28 30.18
N PHE A 452 -5.20 -8.16 29.94
CA PHE A 452 -4.67 -7.31 31.01
C PHE A 452 -5.78 -6.61 31.79
N LYS A 453 -5.97 -7.01 33.07
CA LYS A 453 -7.08 -6.53 33.91
C LYS A 453 -6.83 -5.16 34.53
N TYR A 454 -5.60 -4.91 34.97
CA TYR A 454 -5.25 -3.70 35.72
C TYR A 454 -4.24 -2.88 34.92
N LYS A 455 -4.78 -2.03 34.05
CA LYS A 455 -3.97 -1.10 33.28
C LYS A 455 -4.08 0.29 33.89
N THR A 456 -2.95 0.88 34.26
CA THR A 456 -2.94 2.29 34.65
C THR A 456 -2.88 3.14 33.39
N ALA A 457 -3.88 3.99 33.19
CA ALA A 457 -3.78 5.07 32.25
C ALA A 457 -2.57 5.93 32.65
N GLU A 458 -1.69 6.24 31.68
CA GLU A 458 -1.02 7.54 31.79
C GLU A 458 -2.13 8.59 31.75
N PRO A 459 -2.02 9.71 32.48
CA PRO A 459 -2.88 10.86 32.23
C PRO A 459 -2.68 11.19 30.75
N SER A 460 -3.66 10.84 29.92
CA SER A 460 -3.64 11.18 28.51
C SER A 460 -3.50 12.70 28.46
N ALA A 461 -2.51 13.19 27.71
CA ALA A 461 -2.44 14.61 27.38
C ALA A 461 -3.74 15.07 26.67
N VAL A 462 -4.50 14.11 26.11
CA VAL A 462 -5.86 14.30 25.64
C VAL A 462 -6.79 14.42 26.86
N LYS A 463 -7.05 15.67 27.24
CA LYS A 463 -8.22 16.03 28.04
C LYS A 463 -9.46 15.76 27.18
N HIS A 464 -10.21 14.71 27.49
CA HIS A 464 -11.54 14.50 26.92
C HIS A 464 -12.63 14.75 27.96
N VAL A 465 -13.79 15.21 27.51
CA VAL A 465 -15.03 15.27 28.29
C VAL A 465 -15.98 14.32 27.59
N GLU A 466 -16.44 13.29 28.29
CA GLU A 466 -17.50 12.42 27.80
C GLU A 466 -18.67 12.45 28.80
N ILE A 467 -19.86 12.80 28.29
CA ILE A 467 -21.11 12.67 29.03
C ILE A 467 -21.97 11.59 28.37
N TYR A 468 -22.66 10.80 29.16
CA TYR A 468 -23.55 9.74 28.67
C TYR A 468 -24.79 9.61 29.54
N THR A 469 -25.85 9.06 28.97
CA THR A 469 -27.08 8.74 29.71
C THR A 469 -27.33 7.23 29.70
N LEU A 470 -27.83 6.72 30.83
CA LEU A 470 -28.31 5.33 30.95
C LEU A 470 -29.82 5.21 30.76
N ASN A 471 -30.53 6.34 30.55
CA ASN A 471 -31.96 6.33 30.34
C ASN A 471 -32.29 5.71 28.97
N SER A 472 -32.57 4.41 28.99
CA SER A 472 -33.05 3.66 27.82
C SER A 472 -34.53 3.92 27.52
N LEU A 473 -35.24 4.65 28.39
CA LEU A 473 -36.68 4.85 28.33
C LEU A 473 -36.97 6.31 27.95
N VAL A 474 -37.47 6.52 26.73
CA VAL A 474 -37.75 7.86 26.18
C VAL A 474 -39.25 8.09 26.15
N LYS A 475 -39.72 9.15 26.81
CA LYS A 475 -41.13 9.57 26.75
C LYS A 475 -41.40 10.24 25.40
N ILE A 476 -42.35 9.70 24.64
CA ILE A 476 -42.70 10.15 23.28
C ILE A 476 -44.02 10.92 23.20
N ASP A 477 -44.65 11.21 24.33
CA ASP A 477 -45.95 11.88 24.39
C ASP A 477 -45.95 13.21 23.62
N GLY A 478 -46.88 13.34 22.68
CA GLY A 478 -47.06 14.56 21.88
C GLY A 478 -46.22 14.63 20.61
N TYR A 479 -45.39 13.62 20.31
CA TYR A 479 -44.67 13.47 19.03
C TYR A 479 -45.36 12.43 18.14
N ARG A 480 -45.35 12.66 16.81
CA ARG A 480 -46.03 11.80 15.84
C ARG A 480 -45.13 10.71 15.27
N TYR A 481 -43.83 10.97 15.18
CA TYR A 481 -42.85 10.05 14.60
C TYR A 481 -41.60 9.92 15.48
N MET A 482 -41.00 8.74 15.51
CA MET A 482 -39.67 8.46 16.07
C MET A 482 -38.79 7.86 14.96
N ALA A 483 -37.56 8.35 14.82
CA ALA A 483 -36.58 7.80 13.88
C ALA A 483 -35.22 7.63 14.55
N ARG A 484 -34.57 6.49 14.33
CA ARG A 484 -33.18 6.25 14.76
C ARG A 484 -32.24 6.70 13.65
N VAL A 485 -31.21 7.46 14.01
CA VAL A 485 -30.20 7.91 13.07
C VAL A 485 -29.04 6.91 13.08
N GLN A 486 -28.83 6.23 11.95
CA GLN A 486 -27.67 5.36 11.77
C GLN A 486 -26.52 6.17 11.17
N ASP A 487 -25.38 6.16 11.87
CA ASP A 487 -24.24 7.08 11.68
C ASP A 487 -23.46 6.90 10.36
N TYR A 488 -23.83 5.92 9.51
CA TYR A 488 -23.04 5.52 8.34
C TYR A 488 -23.79 5.53 6.99
N GLU A 489 -25.11 5.69 6.98
CA GLU A 489 -25.86 5.81 5.72
C GLU A 489 -26.59 7.16 5.67
N GLN A 490 -26.31 7.97 4.64
CA GLN A 490 -27.04 9.20 4.32
C GLN A 490 -28.49 8.94 3.86
N LYS A 491 -29.14 7.88 4.32
CA LYS A 491 -30.54 7.61 4.04
C LYS A 491 -31.38 8.58 4.87
N GLY A 492 -31.87 9.62 4.22
CA GLY A 492 -32.81 10.57 4.82
C GLY A 492 -34.11 9.89 5.26
N ILE A 493 -34.74 10.46 6.28
CA ILE A 493 -36.04 10.05 6.81
C ILE A 493 -37.11 10.77 5.98
N ASN A 494 -37.98 10.02 5.31
CA ASN A 494 -39.06 10.58 4.49
C ASN A 494 -40.36 10.68 5.30
N ILE A 495 -40.97 11.86 5.33
CA ILE A 495 -42.29 12.14 5.91
C ILE A 495 -43.17 12.75 4.82
N GLY A 496 -43.92 11.91 4.11
CA GLY A 496 -44.70 12.34 2.95
C GLY A 496 -43.78 12.81 1.81
N ARG A 497 -43.88 14.09 1.42
CA ARG A 497 -43.00 14.70 0.41
C ARG A 497 -41.72 15.31 0.99
N ASP A 498 -41.59 15.35 2.31
CA ASP A 498 -40.48 15.98 3.01
C ASP A 498 -39.41 14.96 3.39
N LYS A 499 -38.13 15.30 3.21
CA LYS A 499 -36.96 14.49 3.53
C LYS A 499 -36.10 15.19 4.57
N ILE A 500 -35.93 14.55 5.72
CA ILE A 500 -35.05 15.02 6.80
C ILE A 500 -33.74 14.24 6.76
N THR A 501 -32.60 14.94 6.72
CA THR A 501 -31.26 14.32 6.72
C THR A 501 -30.39 14.85 7.85
N LEU A 502 -29.57 13.99 8.45
CA LEU A 502 -28.53 14.39 9.40
C LEU A 502 -27.18 14.37 8.68
N ARG A 503 -26.50 15.51 8.63
CA ARG A 503 -25.14 15.63 8.10
C ARG A 503 -24.15 15.75 9.26
N ASN A 504 -23.42 14.68 9.53
CA ASN A 504 -22.40 14.61 10.57
C ASN A 504 -21.00 14.94 9.99
N ASN A 505 -20.48 16.12 10.34
CA ASN A 505 -19.12 16.57 9.97
C ASN A 505 -18.27 16.91 11.20
N LEU A 506 -18.63 16.39 12.38
CA LEU A 506 -18.02 16.78 13.66
C LEU A 506 -16.52 16.46 13.80
N ARG A 507 -15.97 15.61 12.92
CA ARG A 507 -14.55 15.20 12.91
C ARG A 507 -13.64 16.08 12.04
N ASN A 508 -14.20 16.94 11.20
CA ASN A 508 -13.46 17.73 10.22
C ASN A 508 -12.93 19.06 10.78
N SER A 509 -12.06 19.75 10.03
CA SER A 509 -11.45 21.03 10.41
C SER A 509 -12.44 22.16 10.71
N LYS A 510 -13.68 22.05 10.21
CA LYS A 510 -14.82 22.92 10.51
C LYS A 510 -15.98 22.01 10.97
N PRO A 511 -16.08 21.69 12.28
CA PRO A 511 -17.08 20.75 12.77
C PRO A 511 -18.48 21.34 12.60
N GLN A 512 -19.43 20.53 12.14
CA GLN A 512 -20.84 20.89 12.00
C GLN A 512 -21.71 19.65 12.20
N LEU A 513 -22.88 19.81 12.80
CA LEU A 513 -23.91 18.77 12.85
C LEU A 513 -25.23 19.39 12.39
N LEU A 514 -25.58 19.17 11.12
CA LEU A 514 -26.75 19.80 10.50
C LEU A 514 -27.90 18.81 10.39
N VAL A 515 -29.07 19.22 10.87
CA VAL A 515 -30.34 18.57 10.53
C VAL A 515 -30.97 19.38 9.41
N LYS A 516 -31.13 18.77 8.23
CA LYS A 516 -31.66 19.42 7.02
C LYS A 516 -33.05 18.92 6.67
N LEU A 517 -33.87 19.81 6.12
CA LEU A 517 -35.16 19.52 5.49
C LEU A 517 -35.10 19.88 4.01
N ASN A 518 -35.30 18.90 3.11
CA ASN A 518 -35.32 19.05 1.65
C ASN A 518 -34.12 19.80 1.05
N GLU A 519 -32.99 19.85 1.76
CA GLU A 519 -31.79 20.67 1.48
C GLU A 519 -31.92 22.20 1.63
N ASP A 520 -33.13 22.75 1.65
CA ASP A 520 -33.38 24.20 1.70
C ASP A 520 -33.28 24.81 3.11
N GLN A 521 -33.67 24.05 4.14
CA GLN A 521 -33.67 24.50 5.53
C GLN A 521 -32.74 23.63 6.37
N SER A 522 -32.01 24.24 7.31
CA SER A 522 -31.11 23.50 8.19
C SER A 522 -30.98 24.13 9.58
N VAL A 523 -30.77 23.29 10.58
CA VAL A 523 -30.44 23.69 11.95
C VAL A 523 -29.11 23.06 12.34
N ASP A 524 -28.18 23.88 12.84
CA ASP A 524 -26.89 23.42 13.37
C ASP A 524 -26.98 23.13 14.86
N LEU A 525 -26.63 21.89 15.23
CA LEU A 525 -26.65 21.40 16.60
C LEU A 525 -25.30 21.52 17.30
N LEU A 526 -24.25 21.95 16.60
CA LEU A 526 -22.93 22.16 17.23
C LEU A 526 -22.99 23.11 18.44
N PRO A 527 -23.70 24.26 18.41
CA PRO A 527 -23.76 25.15 19.58
C PRO A 527 -24.36 24.48 20.82
N PHE A 528 -25.34 23.59 20.64
CA PHE A 528 -25.90 22.79 21.73
C PHE A 528 -24.85 21.84 22.31
N ILE A 529 -24.15 21.08 21.46
CA ILE A 529 -23.10 20.13 21.88
C ILE A 529 -22.00 20.87 22.65
N GLN A 530 -21.55 22.02 22.13
CA GLN A 530 -20.51 22.83 22.76
C GLN A 530 -20.94 23.35 24.13
N ARG A 531 -22.15 23.91 24.23
CA ARG A 531 -22.71 24.39 25.50
C ARG A 531 -22.83 23.26 26.51
N LYS A 532 -23.43 22.14 26.11
CA LYS A 532 -23.67 21.00 27.00
C LYS A 532 -22.36 20.41 27.53
N LEU A 533 -21.34 20.26 26.68
CA LEU A 533 -20.02 19.75 27.11
C LEU A 533 -19.21 20.78 27.91
N SER A 534 -19.48 22.08 27.78
CA SER A 534 -18.79 23.12 28.55
C SER A 534 -19.22 23.20 30.03
N GLU A 535 -20.36 22.59 30.37
CA GLU A 535 -20.85 22.46 31.75
C GLU A 535 -19.98 21.51 32.59
N TYR A 536 -19.12 20.70 31.96
CA TYR A 536 -18.37 19.63 32.61
C TYR A 536 -16.86 19.83 32.44
N GLN A 537 -16.11 19.53 33.51
CA GLN A 537 -14.65 19.59 33.46
C GLN A 537 -14.06 18.35 32.78
N PRO A 538 -12.95 18.49 32.03
CA PRO A 538 -12.26 17.35 31.45
C PRO A 538 -11.74 16.39 32.51
N GLN A 539 -12.14 15.13 32.42
CA GLN A 539 -11.77 14.08 33.37
C GLN A 539 -11.67 12.73 32.66
N ILE A 540 -11.04 11.76 33.34
CA ILE A 540 -10.74 10.43 32.78
C ILE A 540 -11.99 9.55 32.72
N GLU A 541 -12.95 9.76 33.61
CA GLU A 541 -14.18 8.96 33.70
C GLU A 541 -15.35 9.62 32.96
N ARG A 542 -16.21 8.78 32.36
CA ARG A 542 -17.44 9.22 31.71
C ARG A 542 -18.40 9.78 32.76
N ILE A 543 -19.06 10.89 32.45
CA ILE A 543 -19.99 11.56 33.36
C ILE A 543 -21.41 11.10 33.03
N LEU A 544 -22.08 10.49 34.00
CA LEU A 544 -23.49 10.16 33.88
C LEU A 544 -24.33 11.44 34.00
N VAL A 545 -25.21 11.68 33.03
CA VAL A 545 -26.17 12.79 33.04
C VAL A 545 -27.58 12.28 32.79
N ASP A 546 -28.57 12.98 33.34
CA ASP A 546 -29.98 12.54 33.28
C ASP A 546 -30.55 12.60 31.85
N ASP A 547 -30.18 13.63 31.09
CA ASP A 547 -30.67 13.87 29.73
C ASP A 547 -29.65 14.59 28.83
N ILE A 548 -29.60 14.14 27.58
CA ILE A 548 -28.81 14.74 26.50
C ILE A 548 -29.74 14.97 25.31
N SER A 549 -30.66 15.92 25.45
CA SER A 549 -31.61 16.26 24.39
C SER A 549 -31.73 17.76 24.12
N THR A 550 -32.17 18.10 22.90
CA THR A 550 -32.54 19.47 22.54
C THR A 550 -33.73 19.46 21.59
N GLU A 551 -34.56 20.50 21.69
CA GLU A 551 -35.69 20.73 20.80
C GLU A 551 -35.43 21.93 19.89
N PHE A 552 -35.88 21.85 18.65
CA PHE A 552 -35.78 22.93 17.67
C PHE A 552 -36.90 22.83 16.63
N THR A 553 -37.15 23.95 15.95
CA THR A 553 -38.11 24.01 14.83
C THR A 553 -37.36 23.85 13.52
N LEU A 554 -37.86 22.97 12.64
CA LEU A 554 -37.31 22.73 11.31
C LEU A 554 -38.45 22.79 10.30
N GLY A 555 -38.61 23.95 9.65
CA GLY A 555 -39.77 24.23 8.80
C GLY A 555 -41.07 24.15 9.58
N LYS A 556 -41.99 23.28 9.13
CA LYS A 556 -43.27 23.01 9.81
C LYS A 556 -43.19 21.98 10.94
N TYR A 557 -42.03 21.35 11.14
CA TYR A 557 -41.84 20.29 12.13
C TYR A 557 -41.25 20.83 13.42
N ARG A 558 -41.70 20.29 14.56
CA ARG A 558 -40.99 20.45 15.83
C ARG A 558 -40.23 19.16 16.13
N VAL A 559 -38.91 19.27 16.22
CA VAL A 559 -38.00 18.12 16.31
C VAL A 559 -37.28 18.13 17.65
N LYS A 560 -37.29 17.00 18.34
CA LYS A 560 -36.44 16.72 19.50
C LYS A 560 -35.39 15.70 19.11
N ILE A 561 -34.12 16.00 19.35
CA ILE A 561 -33.03 15.04 19.18
C ILE A 561 -32.51 14.62 20.56
N LEU A 562 -32.30 13.31 20.72
CA LEU A 562 -31.70 12.71 21.91
C LEU A 562 -30.40 12.01 21.52
N PHE A 563 -29.36 12.15 22.34
CA PHE A 563 -28.07 11.51 22.16
C PHE A 563 -27.79 10.50 23.28
N GLY A 564 -27.21 9.34 22.96
CA GLY A 564 -26.77 8.38 23.97
C GLY A 564 -25.49 8.82 24.70
N SER A 565 -24.58 9.47 23.98
CA SER A 565 -23.41 10.13 24.56
C SER A 565 -22.95 11.32 23.72
N LEU A 566 -22.24 12.25 24.35
CA LEU A 566 -21.49 13.31 23.67
C LEU A 566 -20.05 13.30 24.20
N THR A 567 -19.08 13.39 23.29
CA THR A 567 -17.66 13.43 23.62
C THR A 567 -16.99 14.61 22.97
N LYS A 568 -16.12 15.30 23.70
CA LYS A 568 -15.14 16.25 23.18
C LYS A 568 -13.75 15.70 23.43
N GLU A 569 -12.96 15.55 22.38
CA GLU A 569 -11.53 15.22 22.47
C GLU A 569 -10.68 16.40 22.04
N LYS A 570 -9.70 16.76 22.88
CA LYS A 570 -8.74 17.80 22.57
C LYS A 570 -7.47 17.20 21.98
N LEU A 571 -7.42 17.13 20.64
CA LEU A 571 -6.23 16.76 19.87
C LEU A 571 -5.52 18.04 19.39
N LYS A 572 -5.31 18.23 18.08
CA LYS A 572 -4.75 19.48 17.49
C LYS A 572 -5.81 20.57 17.33
N ASN A 573 -7.06 20.16 17.07
CA ASN A 573 -8.29 20.96 17.11
C ASN A 573 -9.31 20.22 17.99
N ASP A 574 -10.32 20.93 18.49
CA ASP A 574 -11.44 20.31 19.22
C ASP A 574 -12.24 19.41 18.27
N GLN A 575 -12.32 18.11 18.57
CA GLN A 575 -13.17 17.15 17.86
C GLN A 575 -14.34 16.73 18.74
N TYR A 576 -15.51 16.55 18.12
CA TYR A 576 -16.73 16.16 18.81
C TYR A 576 -17.25 14.83 18.28
N PHE A 577 -17.83 14.04 19.16
CA PHE A 577 -18.42 12.74 18.86
C PHE A 577 -19.77 12.62 19.56
N PHE A 578 -20.64 11.78 19.02
CA PHE A 578 -21.83 11.32 19.70
C PHE A 578 -22.04 9.84 19.42
N SER A 579 -22.71 9.12 20.32
CA SER A 579 -23.24 7.78 20.08
C SER A 579 -24.76 7.82 20.09
N ASP A 580 -25.40 7.04 19.22
CA ASP A 580 -26.85 6.84 19.13
C ASP A 580 -27.67 8.14 19.14
N ALA A 581 -28.18 8.56 17.98
CA ALA A 581 -29.10 9.70 17.90
C ALA A 581 -30.53 9.24 17.57
N ILE A 582 -31.51 9.73 18.33
CA ILE A 582 -32.94 9.50 18.10
C ILE A 582 -33.62 10.84 17.83
N LEU A 583 -34.43 10.90 16.78
CA LEU A 583 -35.27 12.04 16.43
C LEU A 583 -36.71 11.74 16.79
N LEU A 584 -37.35 12.61 17.57
CA LEU A 584 -38.79 12.66 17.77
C LEU A 584 -39.35 13.86 17.01
N ILE A 585 -40.38 13.65 16.20
CA ILE A 585 -40.86 14.65 15.24
C ILE A 585 -42.37 14.83 15.46
N LYS A 586 -42.79 16.07 15.66
CA LYS A 586 -44.18 16.49 15.79
C LYS A 586 -44.63 17.26 14.56
#